data_AF-A0AAN9AQY6-F1
#
_entry.id   AF-A0AAN9AQY6-F1
#
_cell.length_a   1.000
_cell.length_b   1.000
_cell.length_c   1.000
_cell.angle_alpha   90.00
_cell.angle_beta   90.00
_cell.angle_gamma   90.00
#
_symmetry.space_group_name_H-M   'P 1'
#
loop_
_entity.id
_entity.type
_entity.pdbx_description
1 polymer ?
#
loop_
_entity_poly.entity_id
_entity_poly.type
_entity_poly.pdbx_seq_one_letter_code
_entity_poly.pdbx_strand_id
1 'polypeptide(L)'
;MVGMSASDNLPNTIQTCNGTVNGADVVVMLESGCTTVGVRRSLVSDDQLTGETQSCRQFDGTIVHLPMATVDYKRIDYKLSTLCFNFFSGSSPAYFSELLTVYSPARQLRASSDCRILTIPHTKTKTYGQRTFTFCAPTQWNSLPFHIRHSQSPQAFKRALKTHLFKKYNP
;
A
#
# COMPACT_ATOMS: atom_id res chain seq x y z
N MET A 1 -4.10 -12.25 7.28
CA MET A 1 -3.09 -13.29 7.04
C MET A 1 -2.50 -13.12 5.66
N VAL A 2 -1.46 -12.30 5.52
CA VAL A 2 -0.56 -12.46 4.38
C VAL A 2 0.55 -13.41 4.82
N GLY A 3 0.54 -14.63 4.30
CA GLY A 3 1.65 -15.56 4.46
C GLY A 3 2.81 -15.11 3.59
N MET A 4 4.02 -15.07 4.14
CA MET A 4 5.24 -15.03 3.33
C MET A 4 5.79 -16.44 3.30
N SER A 5 5.73 -17.08 2.14
CA SER A 5 6.33 -18.40 1.93
C SER A 5 7.73 -18.23 1.36
N ALA A 6 8.66 -19.12 1.74
CA ALA A 6 9.87 -19.34 0.96
C ALA A 6 10.14 -20.84 0.76
N SER A 7 9.08 -21.60 0.51
CA SER A 7 9.20 -22.90 -0.13
C SER A 7 9.20 -22.71 -1.64
N ASP A 8 10.14 -23.37 -2.33
CA ASP A 8 10.41 -23.24 -3.78
C ASP A 8 9.26 -23.69 -4.69
N ASN A 9 8.12 -24.15 -4.16
CA ASN A 9 6.94 -24.49 -4.93
C ASN A 9 5.67 -24.11 -4.16
N LEU A 10 5.15 -22.89 -4.39
CA LEU A 10 3.78 -22.55 -4.00
C LEU A 10 2.79 -23.18 -4.99
N PRO A 11 1.62 -23.64 -4.54
CA PRO A 11 0.56 -24.09 -5.44
C PRO A 11 0.11 -22.93 -6.36
N ASN A 12 -0.08 -23.24 -7.65
CA ASN A 12 -0.40 -22.29 -8.74
C ASN A 12 -1.65 -21.40 -8.54
N THR A 13 -2.40 -21.62 -7.46
CA THR A 13 -3.65 -20.89 -7.14
C THR A 13 -3.42 -19.62 -6.32
N ILE A 14 -2.25 -19.48 -5.66
CA ILE A 14 -1.95 -18.35 -4.78
C ILE A 14 -1.31 -17.22 -5.59
N GLN A 15 -1.96 -16.05 -5.67
CA GLN A 15 -1.33 -14.86 -6.25
C GLN A 15 -0.20 -14.39 -5.35
N THR A 16 0.99 -14.21 -5.91
CA THR A 16 2.16 -13.69 -5.20
C THR A 16 2.72 -12.44 -5.87
N CYS A 17 3.41 -11.60 -5.11
CA CYS A 17 4.21 -10.51 -5.64
C CYS A 17 5.62 -10.51 -5.04
N ASN A 18 6.61 -10.22 -5.88
CA ASN A 18 7.97 -10.05 -5.42
C ASN A 18 8.14 -8.63 -4.85
N GLY A 19 8.79 -8.52 -3.70
CA GLY A 19 9.05 -7.26 -3.03
C GLY A 19 10.32 -7.33 -2.20
N THR A 20 10.61 -6.26 -1.46
CA THR A 20 11.78 -6.20 -0.58
C THR A 20 11.36 -5.77 0.82
N VAL A 21 11.83 -6.48 1.85
CA VAL A 21 11.71 -6.09 3.27
C VAL A 21 13.12 -5.89 3.83
N ASN A 22 13.40 -4.70 4.36
CA ASN A 22 14.72 -4.33 4.89
C ASN A 22 15.90 -4.66 3.95
N GLY A 23 15.68 -4.55 2.63
CA GLY A 23 16.69 -4.81 1.60
C GLY A 23 16.83 -6.27 1.16
N ALA A 24 16.12 -7.20 1.80
CA ALA A 24 16.06 -8.60 1.36
C ALA A 24 14.86 -8.82 0.43
N ASP A 25 15.08 -9.58 -0.64
CA ASP A 25 14.01 -9.98 -1.56
C ASP A 25 13.05 -10.97 -0.87
N VAL A 26 11.76 -10.75 -1.09
CA VAL A 26 10.67 -11.56 -0.54
C VAL A 26 9.59 -11.81 -1.57
N VAL A 27 8.94 -12.96 -1.45
CA VAL A 27 7.71 -13.27 -2.18
C VAL A 27 6.54 -13.14 -1.19
N VAL A 28 5.62 -12.24 -1.50
CA VAL A 28 4.48 -11.90 -0.65
C VAL A 28 3.21 -12.50 -1.26
N MET A 29 2.42 -13.22 -0.47
CA MET A 29 1.12 -13.71 -0.93
C MET A 29 0.09 -12.57 -0.95
N LEU A 30 -0.69 -12.46 -2.01
CA LEU A 30 -1.74 -11.47 -2.19
C LEU A 30 -3.08 -12.09 -1.79
N GLU A 31 -3.52 -11.83 -0.56
CA GLU A 31 -4.88 -12.14 -0.10
C GLU A 31 -5.67 -10.83 0.08
N SER A 32 -6.75 -10.65 -0.68
CA SER A 32 -7.66 -9.51 -0.52
C SER A 32 -8.44 -9.63 0.79
N GLY A 33 -8.31 -8.64 1.68
CA GLY A 33 -9.11 -8.55 2.93
C GLY A 33 -8.33 -8.69 4.23
N CYS A 34 -7.00 -8.80 4.18
CA CYS A 34 -6.17 -8.92 5.37
C CYS A 34 -5.91 -7.57 6.06
N THR A 35 -6.21 -7.47 7.36
CA THR A 35 -5.82 -6.36 8.24
C THR A 35 -4.41 -6.52 8.82
N THR A 36 -3.81 -7.71 8.69
CA THR A 36 -2.49 -8.06 9.25
C THR A 36 -1.63 -8.76 8.20
N VAL A 37 -0.37 -8.31 8.07
CA VAL A 37 0.68 -8.87 7.21
C VAL A 37 1.66 -9.67 8.07
N GLY A 38 1.92 -10.93 7.73
CA GLY A 38 2.95 -11.74 8.37
C GLY A 38 4.27 -11.57 7.65
N VAL A 39 5.33 -11.19 8.37
CA VAL A 39 6.69 -11.02 7.84
C VAL A 39 7.61 -12.05 8.49
N ARG A 40 8.58 -12.61 7.75
CA ARG A 40 9.61 -13.46 8.35
C ARG A 40 10.36 -12.70 9.46
N ARG A 41 10.53 -13.34 10.61
CA ARG A 41 11.20 -12.74 11.78
C ARG A 41 12.62 -12.25 11.47
N SER A 42 13.35 -12.98 10.62
CA SER A 42 14.71 -12.61 10.18
C SER A 42 14.77 -11.31 9.39
N LEU A 43 13.63 -10.81 8.90
CA LEU A 43 13.54 -9.59 8.11
C LEU A 43 13.08 -8.38 8.93
N VAL A 44 12.85 -8.55 10.23
CA VAL A 44 12.35 -7.50 11.13
C VAL A 44 13.42 -7.23 12.19
N SER A 45 13.89 -5.99 12.30
CA SER A 45 14.85 -5.62 13.37
C SER A 45 14.16 -5.69 14.73
N ASP A 46 14.92 -6.00 15.77
CA ASP A 46 14.40 -6.11 17.14
C ASP A 46 13.84 -4.77 17.62
N ASP A 47 14.41 -3.64 17.16
CA ASP A 47 13.94 -2.28 17.46
C ASP A 47 12.54 -1.99 16.92
N GLN A 48 12.08 -2.77 15.94
CA GLN A 48 10.75 -2.60 15.35
C GLN A 48 9.68 -3.35 16.15
N LEU A 49 10.04 -4.26 17.05
CA LEU A 49 9.08 -5.05 17.81
C LEU A 49 8.37 -4.18 18.86
N THR A 50 7.06 -4.36 18.99
CA THR A 50 6.25 -3.61 19.97
C THR A 50 6.29 -4.25 21.36
N GLY A 51 6.82 -5.47 21.46
CA GLY A 51 6.72 -6.32 22.65
C GLY A 51 5.36 -7.01 22.81
N GLU A 52 4.35 -6.65 22.00
CA GLU A 52 3.05 -7.30 22.00
C GLU A 52 3.05 -8.52 21.09
N THR A 53 2.14 -9.47 21.35
CA THR A 53 2.00 -10.70 20.56
C THR A 53 0.56 -10.84 20.10
N GLN A 54 0.34 -11.13 18.83
CA GLN A 54 -0.99 -11.35 18.25
C GLN A 54 -1.20 -12.83 17.93
N SER A 55 -2.33 -13.38 18.37
CA SER A 55 -2.75 -14.73 17.98
C SER A 55 -3.32 -14.71 16.56
N CYS A 56 -2.88 -15.66 15.75
CA CYS A 56 -3.22 -15.77 14.35
C CYS A 56 -3.49 -17.23 14.01
N ARG A 57 -4.63 -17.53 13.36
CA ARG A 57 -5.00 -18.89 12.95
C ARG A 57 -4.54 -19.14 11.52
N GLN A 58 -3.52 -19.97 11.35
CA GLN A 58 -2.98 -20.41 10.06
C GLN A 58 -3.99 -21.19 9.23
N PHE A 59 -3.68 -21.35 7.93
CA PHE A 59 -4.54 -22.03 6.96
C PHE A 59 -4.83 -23.51 7.32
N ASP A 60 -3.93 -24.14 8.06
CA ASP A 60 -4.04 -25.51 8.58
C ASP A 60 -4.90 -25.60 9.86
N GLY A 61 -5.42 -24.47 10.35
CA GLY A 61 -6.17 -24.38 11.60
C GLY A 61 -5.30 -24.15 12.84
N THR A 62 -3.97 -24.18 12.72
CA THR A 62 -3.04 -23.98 13.83
C THR A 62 -3.09 -22.54 14.33
N ILE A 63 -3.23 -22.34 15.64
CA ILE A 63 -3.14 -21.02 16.26
C ILE A 63 -1.69 -20.78 16.65
N VAL A 64 -1.09 -19.73 16.09
CA VAL A 64 0.26 -19.27 16.44
C VAL A 64 0.20 -17.87 17.06
N HIS A 65 1.12 -17.65 18.00
CA HIS A 65 1.33 -16.37 18.66
C HIS A 65 2.53 -15.69 18.00
N LEU A 66 2.29 -14.58 17.28
CA LEU A 66 3.31 -13.88 16.50
C LEU A 66 3.62 -12.53 17.14
N PRO A 67 4.91 -12.16 17.32
CA PRO A 67 5.27 -10.86 17.85
C PRO A 67 4.87 -9.76 16.88
N MET A 68 4.28 -8.68 17.40
CA MET A 68 3.89 -7.53 16.62
C MET A 68 5.08 -6.60 16.41
N ALA A 69 5.20 -6.07 15.20
CA ALA A 69 6.19 -5.07 14.84
C ALA A 69 5.49 -3.78 14.45
N THR A 70 6.03 -2.65 14.90
CA THR A 70 5.67 -1.34 14.40
C THR A 70 6.14 -1.19 12.96
N VAL A 71 5.21 -0.84 12.08
CA VAL A 71 5.53 -0.39 10.74
C VAL A 71 5.60 1.13 10.80
N ASP A 72 6.71 1.70 10.35
CA ASP A 72 6.84 3.15 10.23
C ASP A 72 5.73 3.70 9.33
N TYR A 73 4.79 4.43 9.92
CA TYR A 73 3.65 5.03 9.24
C TYR A 73 4.09 5.93 8.09
N LYS A 74 5.30 6.51 8.16
CA LYS A 74 5.89 7.35 7.10
C LYS A 74 6.07 6.58 5.79
N ARG A 75 6.22 5.25 5.84
CA ARG A 75 6.33 4.39 4.65
C ARG A 75 5.00 4.03 4.01
N ILE A 76 3.90 4.09 4.76
CA ILE A 76 2.56 3.78 4.25
C ILE A 76 2.17 4.79 3.16
N ASP A 77 2.32 6.08 3.47
CA ASP A 77 2.09 7.20 2.55
C ASP A 77 2.86 7.05 1.23
N TYR A 78 4.12 6.61 1.32
CA TYR A 78 4.97 6.36 0.16
C TYR A 78 4.45 5.19 -0.69
N LYS A 79 4.07 4.09 -0.05
CA LYS A 79 3.57 2.89 -0.73
C LYS A 79 2.22 3.13 -1.38
N LEU A 80 1.27 3.77 -0.69
CA LEU A 80 -0.03 4.16 -1.25
C LEU A 80 0.16 5.01 -2.51
N SER A 81 0.97 6.06 -2.40
CA SER A 81 1.25 6.96 -3.53
C SER A 81 1.92 6.25 -4.71
N THR A 82 2.83 5.32 -4.44
CA THR A 82 3.49 4.52 -5.49
C THR A 82 2.53 3.59 -6.21
N LEU A 83 1.61 2.96 -5.47
CA LEU A 83 0.61 2.09 -6.07
C LEU A 83 -0.37 2.90 -6.95
N CYS A 84 -0.80 4.09 -6.50
CA CYS A 84 -1.60 5.00 -7.31
C CYS A 84 -0.85 5.48 -8.57
N PHE A 85 0.46 5.75 -8.48
CA PHE A 85 1.27 6.08 -9.66
C PHE A 85 1.29 4.93 -10.67
N ASN A 86 1.44 3.69 -10.21
CA ASN A 86 1.42 2.51 -11.07
C ASN A 86 0.06 2.31 -11.75
N PHE A 87 -1.03 2.61 -11.04
CA PHE A 87 -2.38 2.65 -11.61
C PHE A 87 -2.48 3.63 -12.78
N PHE A 88 -2.04 4.88 -12.61
CA PHE A 88 -2.03 5.86 -13.69
C PHE A 88 -1.04 5.54 -14.82
N SER A 89 0.00 4.75 -14.54
CA SER A 89 0.99 4.31 -15.52
C SER A 89 0.56 3.04 -16.27
N GLY A 90 -0.58 2.44 -15.92
CA GLY A 90 -1.07 1.19 -16.52
C GLY A 90 -0.25 -0.05 -16.15
N SER A 91 0.64 0.04 -15.16
CA SER A 91 1.50 -1.09 -14.72
C SER A 91 0.94 -1.80 -13.48
N SER A 92 -0.31 -1.52 -13.12
CA SER A 92 -0.96 -2.10 -11.96
C SER A 92 -1.74 -3.37 -12.33
N PRO A 93 -1.77 -4.40 -11.46
CA PRO A 93 -2.66 -5.55 -11.65
C PRO A 93 -4.14 -5.16 -11.74
N ALA A 94 -4.92 -5.94 -12.49
CA ALA A 94 -6.35 -5.68 -12.76
C ALA A 94 -7.19 -5.50 -11.48
N TYR A 95 -7.02 -6.39 -10.51
CA TYR A 95 -7.71 -6.31 -9.22
C TYR A 95 -7.48 -4.98 -8.50
N PHE A 96 -6.31 -4.36 -8.69
CA PHE A 96 -5.97 -3.11 -8.05
C PHE A 96 -6.57 -1.92 -8.79
N SER A 97 -6.59 -1.96 -10.13
CA SER A 97 -7.25 -0.93 -10.92
C SER A 97 -8.76 -0.87 -10.69
N GLU A 98 -9.40 -2.00 -10.39
CA GLU A 98 -10.83 -2.05 -10.06
C GLU A 98 -11.17 -1.36 -8.73
N LEU A 99 -10.18 -1.20 -7.83
CA LEU A 99 -10.37 -0.53 -6.53
C LEU A 99 -10.30 1.00 -6.62
N LEU A 100 -9.77 1.54 -7.71
CA LEU A 100 -9.54 2.97 -7.88
C LEU A 100 -10.37 3.52 -9.05
N THR A 101 -10.98 4.68 -8.84
CA THR A 101 -11.78 5.34 -9.88
C THR A 101 -11.20 6.72 -10.13
N VAL A 102 -10.88 7.02 -11.39
CA VAL A 102 -10.47 8.37 -11.80
C VAL A 102 -11.66 9.30 -11.63
N TYR A 103 -11.41 10.47 -11.03
CA TYR A 103 -12.43 11.47 -10.86
C TYR A 103 -12.83 12.07 -12.21
N SER A 104 -14.10 11.91 -12.55
CA SER A 104 -14.70 12.49 -13.75
C SER A 104 -15.73 13.56 -13.32
N PRO A 105 -15.41 14.86 -13.46
CA PRO A 105 -16.34 15.91 -13.08
C PRO A 105 -17.54 15.95 -14.04
N ALA A 106 -18.75 16.11 -13.49
CA ALA A 106 -19.98 16.26 -14.29
C ALA A 106 -19.96 17.50 -15.23
N ARG A 107 -19.10 18.48 -14.92
CA ARG A 107 -18.88 19.67 -15.74
C ARG A 107 -17.38 19.95 -15.81
N GLN A 108 -16.81 19.98 -17.01
CA GLN A 108 -15.41 20.36 -17.21
C GLN A 108 -15.24 21.87 -16.95
N LEU A 109 -14.70 22.22 -15.79
CA LEU A 109 -14.30 23.59 -15.48
C LEU A 109 -12.87 23.80 -16.03
N ARG A 110 -12.64 24.93 -16.71
CA ARG A 110 -11.38 25.27 -17.40
C ARG A 110 -10.13 25.29 -16.48
N ALA A 111 -10.31 25.30 -15.15
CA ALA A 111 -9.25 25.27 -14.14
C ALA A 111 -9.01 23.89 -13.50
N SER A 112 -9.82 22.87 -13.82
CA SER A 112 -9.76 21.52 -13.24
C SER A 112 -9.38 20.49 -14.32
N SER A 113 -8.23 20.69 -14.97
CA SER A 113 -7.72 19.84 -16.05
C SER A 113 -6.81 18.70 -15.57
N ASP A 114 -6.74 18.48 -14.26
CA ASP A 114 -5.92 17.42 -13.71
C ASP A 114 -6.58 16.05 -13.86
N CYS A 115 -6.16 15.32 -14.89
CA CYS A 115 -6.63 13.96 -15.20
C CYS A 115 -6.11 12.88 -14.24
N ARG A 116 -5.24 13.24 -13.28
CA ARG A 116 -4.66 12.31 -12.30
C ARG A 116 -5.24 12.53 -10.90
N ILE A 117 -6.54 12.78 -10.81
CA ILE A 117 -7.27 12.87 -9.54
C ILE A 117 -8.11 11.60 -9.36
N LEU A 118 -8.15 11.08 -8.14
CA LEU A 118 -8.94 9.90 -7.78
C LEU A 118 -10.21 10.31 -7.03
N THR A 119 -11.31 9.60 -7.26
CA THR A 119 -12.54 9.77 -6.49
C THR A 119 -12.33 9.19 -5.09
N ILE A 120 -12.66 9.97 -4.05
CA ILE A 120 -12.66 9.51 -2.67
C ILE A 120 -14.08 9.01 -2.35
N PRO A 121 -14.29 7.71 -2.04
CA PRO A 121 -15.61 7.18 -1.73
C PRO A 121 -16.13 7.76 -0.42
N HIS A 122 -17.44 7.95 -0.34
CA HIS A 122 -18.09 8.35 0.90
C HIS A 122 -18.19 7.16 1.86
N THR A 123 -17.53 7.24 3.02
CA THR A 123 -17.55 6.19 4.02
C THR A 123 -18.42 6.59 5.22
N LYS A 124 -19.35 5.73 5.63
CA LYS A 124 -20.22 5.97 6.80
C LYS A 124 -19.50 5.79 8.14
N THR A 125 -18.37 5.09 8.17
CA THR A 125 -17.64 4.75 9.40
C THR A 125 -16.20 5.24 9.35
N LYS A 126 -15.78 5.99 10.39
CA LYS A 126 -14.41 6.48 10.52
C LYS A 126 -13.41 5.38 10.88
N THR A 127 -13.86 4.38 11.63
CA THR A 127 -12.99 3.32 12.16
C THR A 127 -12.64 2.25 11.14
N TYR A 128 -13.60 1.84 10.31
CA TYR A 128 -13.39 0.78 9.32
C TYR A 128 -13.32 1.34 7.90
N GLY A 129 -14.31 2.15 7.49
CA GLY A 129 -14.39 2.69 6.13
C GLY A 129 -13.22 3.59 5.76
N GLN A 130 -12.82 4.52 6.62
CA GLN A 130 -11.69 5.42 6.33
C GLN A 130 -10.31 4.74 6.40
N ARG A 131 -10.24 3.49 6.86
CA ARG A 131 -9.00 2.69 6.89
C ARG A 131 -8.87 1.77 5.68
N THR A 132 -9.86 1.73 4.79
CA THR A 132 -9.76 0.90 3.58
C THR A 132 -8.77 1.49 2.59
N PHE A 133 -8.19 0.62 1.77
CA PHE A 133 -7.34 1.03 0.67
C PHE A 133 -8.06 2.02 -0.28
N THR A 134 -9.33 1.74 -0.59
CA THR A 134 -10.20 2.56 -1.45
C THR A 134 -10.45 3.97 -0.92
N PHE A 135 -10.25 4.23 0.36
CA PHE A 135 -10.32 5.56 0.95
C PHE A 135 -8.94 6.18 1.14
N CYS A 136 -8.02 5.45 1.78
CA CYS A 136 -6.68 5.95 2.11
C CYS A 136 -5.87 6.31 0.87
N ALA A 137 -5.90 5.47 -0.18
CA ALA A 137 -5.05 5.68 -1.34
C ALA A 137 -5.46 6.91 -2.17
N PRO A 138 -6.75 7.11 -2.53
CA PRO A 138 -7.20 8.35 -3.16
C PRO A 138 -6.94 9.59 -2.32
N THR A 139 -7.18 9.52 -1.01
CA THR A 139 -6.95 10.64 -0.08
C THR A 139 -5.48 11.05 -0.06
N GLN A 140 -4.59 10.08 0.09
CA GLN A 140 -3.15 10.33 0.10
C GLN A 140 -2.66 10.83 -1.25
N TRP A 141 -3.07 10.19 -2.35
CA TRP A 141 -2.69 10.59 -3.70
C TRP A 141 -3.11 12.03 -4.00
N ASN A 142 -4.37 12.39 -3.75
CA ASN A 142 -4.90 13.72 -4.03
C ASN A 142 -4.23 14.83 -3.19
N SER A 143 -3.63 14.49 -2.04
CA SER A 143 -2.87 15.44 -1.23
C SER A 143 -1.52 15.84 -1.85
N LEU A 144 -1.04 15.07 -2.85
CA LEU A 144 0.25 15.34 -3.48
C LEU A 144 0.19 16.55 -4.44
N PRO A 145 1.26 17.37 -4.47
CA PRO A 145 1.40 18.44 -5.44
C PRO A 145 1.32 17.95 -6.90
N PHE A 146 0.77 18.80 -7.77
CA PHE A 146 0.58 18.52 -9.20
C PHE A 146 1.86 17.99 -9.88
N HIS A 147 2.99 18.66 -9.67
CA HIS A 147 4.28 18.29 -10.27
C HIS A 147 4.78 16.90 -9.87
N ILE A 148 4.42 16.42 -8.67
CA ILE A 148 4.77 15.06 -8.23
C ILE A 148 3.87 14.05 -8.95
N ARG A 149 2.55 14.28 -8.96
CA ARG A 149 1.58 13.38 -9.62
C ARG A 149 1.81 13.25 -11.13
N HIS A 150 2.29 14.31 -11.77
CA HIS A 150 2.63 14.35 -13.20
C HIS A 150 4.11 14.11 -13.50
N SER A 151 4.82 13.43 -12.60
CA SER A 151 6.20 12.98 -12.88
C SER A 151 6.25 12.08 -14.12
N GLN A 152 7.27 12.29 -14.96
CA GLN A 152 7.43 11.64 -16.28
C GLN A 152 7.92 10.19 -16.21
N SER A 153 8.50 9.77 -15.07
CA SER A 153 9.00 8.41 -14.89
C SER A 153 8.80 7.92 -13.45
N PRO A 154 8.75 6.59 -13.24
CA PRO A 154 8.66 6.02 -11.90
C PRO A 154 9.83 6.44 -10.99
N GLN A 155 11.04 6.58 -11.55
CA GLN A 155 12.22 7.00 -10.79
C GLN A 155 12.11 8.47 -10.39
N ALA A 156 11.69 9.36 -11.31
CA ALA A 156 11.46 10.76 -11.02
C ALA A 156 10.39 10.94 -9.94
N PHE A 157 9.28 10.19 -10.07
CA PHE A 157 8.20 10.17 -9.09
C PHE A 157 8.69 9.75 -7.70
N LYS A 158 9.37 8.60 -7.59
CA LYS A 158 9.87 8.08 -6.30
C LYS A 158 10.84 9.06 -5.63
N ARG A 159 11.69 9.74 -6.41
CA ARG A 159 12.60 10.78 -5.89
C ARG A 159 11.83 11.98 -5.35
N ALA A 160 10.93 12.56 -6.15
CA ALA A 160 10.13 13.72 -5.75
C ALA A 160 9.24 13.41 -4.54
N LEU A 161 8.62 12.23 -4.53
CA LEU A 161 7.78 11.75 -3.43
C LEU A 161 8.56 11.59 -2.13
N LYS A 162 9.77 10.98 -2.16
CA LYS A 162 10.62 10.87 -0.97
C LYS A 162 10.94 12.24 -0.40
N THR A 163 11.34 13.19 -1.25
CA THR A 163 11.66 14.56 -0.82
C THR A 163 10.45 15.25 -0.21
N HIS A 164 9.27 15.11 -0.81
CA HIS A 164 8.03 15.71 -0.32
C HIS A 164 7.61 15.12 1.03
N LEU A 165 7.60 13.79 1.16
CA LEU A 165 7.26 13.12 2.42
C LEU A 165 8.28 13.39 3.52
N PHE A 166 9.56 13.50 3.20
CA PHE A 166 10.59 13.87 4.17
C PHE A 166 10.32 15.25 4.77
N LYS A 167 9.99 16.24 3.93
CA LYS A 167 9.59 17.58 4.39
C LYS A 167 8.28 17.58 5.18
N LYS A 168 7.31 16.75 4.78
CA LYS A 168 6.01 16.62 5.47
C LYS A 168 6.15 16.08 6.90
N TYR A 169 7.07 15.13 7.11
CA TYR A 169 7.22 14.42 8.39
C TYR A 169 8.38 14.88 9.26
N ASN A 170 9.28 15.70 8.72
CA ASN A 170 10.37 16.34 9.46
C ASN A 170 10.34 17.85 9.13
N PRO A 171 9.37 18.59 9.72
CA PRO A 171 9.19 20.03 9.48
C PRO A 171 10.32 20.88 10.08
#